data_AF-A0A2N7VF51-F1
#
_entry.id   AF-A0A2N7VF51-F1
#
_cell.length_a   1.000
_cell.length_b   1.000
_cell.length_c   1.000
_cell.angle_alpha   90.00
_cell.angle_beta   90.00
_cell.angle_gamma   90.00
#
_symmetry.space_group_name_H-M   'P 1'
#
loop_
_entity.id
_entity.type
_entity.pdbx_description
1 polymer ?
#
loop_
_entity_poly.entity_id
_entity_poly.type
_entity_poly.pdbx_seq_one_letter_code
_entity_poly.pdbx_strand_id
1 'polypeptide(L)'
;MAQIGRWKIQMHQVLKPFMIPNRFFYSEQLSRIPNVFQIRSKAHGSHFTALRILLELHKGHDRKAPTFKPVAQLKAEFVETFGMAEDFDLNADMLLKYGLIEANNRLDIFDARVDSIKLTPYGEFVLNDLSLAFTYLELVCVDCAISDYEKSNSIAQLSIDEYRMHVERKRLARVELRVRKTDAFIQYLEQEEAREIELFNTHDQATITSRLRTVFNTERERILNSAQKNS
;
A
#
# COMPACT_ATOMS: atom_id res chain seq x y z
N MET A 1 -39.61 10.88 -18.02
CA MET A 1 -38.68 9.73 -18.13
C MET A 1 -37.34 10.16 -17.54
N ALA A 2 -37.01 9.70 -16.33
CA ALA A 2 -35.76 10.06 -15.67
C ALA A 2 -34.59 9.34 -16.32
N GLN A 3 -33.62 10.10 -16.80
CA GLN A 3 -32.36 9.60 -17.36
C GLN A 3 -31.58 8.94 -16.21
N ILE A 4 -31.39 7.63 -16.24
CA ILE A 4 -30.61 6.89 -15.24
C ILE A 4 -29.14 7.26 -15.47
N GLY A 5 -28.70 8.37 -14.86
CA GLY A 5 -27.29 8.71 -14.77
C GLY A 5 -26.57 7.64 -13.97
N ARG A 6 -25.63 6.93 -14.60
CA ARG A 6 -24.75 5.99 -13.89
C ARG A 6 -23.85 6.78 -12.94
N TRP A 7 -24.22 6.86 -11.66
CA TRP A 7 -23.38 7.44 -10.62
C TRP A 7 -22.10 6.61 -10.49
N LYS A 8 -20.96 7.17 -10.90
CA LYS A 8 -19.64 6.53 -10.72
C LYS A 8 -19.05 7.00 -9.39
N ILE A 9 -19.23 6.18 -8.35
CA ILE A 9 -18.60 6.40 -7.04
C ILE A 9 -17.08 6.49 -7.23
N GLN A 10 -16.47 7.56 -6.74
CA GLN A 10 -15.02 7.69 -6.79
C GLN A 10 -14.38 6.90 -5.65
N MET A 11 -13.32 6.15 -5.94
CA MET A 11 -12.65 5.28 -4.96
C MET A 11 -12.32 6.02 -3.65
N HIS A 12 -11.87 7.28 -3.72
CA HIS A 12 -11.54 8.09 -2.54
C HIS A 12 -12.74 8.41 -1.63
N GLN A 13 -13.98 8.44 -2.17
CA GLN A 13 -15.20 8.68 -1.39
C GLN A 13 -15.54 7.49 -0.49
N VAL A 14 -15.13 6.28 -0.90
CA VAL A 14 -15.28 5.07 -0.09
C VAL A 14 -14.06 4.88 0.80
N LEU A 15 -12.86 5.09 0.26
CA LEU A 15 -11.63 4.72 0.94
C LEU A 15 -11.37 5.52 2.23
N LYS A 16 -11.56 6.85 2.20
CA LYS A 16 -11.32 7.70 3.38
C LYS A 16 -12.18 7.30 4.59
N PRO A 17 -13.51 7.17 4.48
CA PRO A 17 -14.34 6.71 5.60
C PRO A 17 -13.94 5.35 6.17
N PHE A 18 -13.45 4.41 5.35
CA PHE A 18 -13.00 3.11 5.83
C PHE A 18 -11.63 3.16 6.52
N MET A 19 -10.73 3.99 6.00
CA MET A 19 -9.36 4.09 6.51
C MET A 19 -9.24 4.99 7.74
N ILE A 20 -10.01 6.09 7.79
CA ILE A 20 -9.96 7.14 8.81
C ILE A 20 -11.37 7.64 9.19
N PRO A 21 -12.26 6.77 9.72
CA PRO A 21 -13.69 7.11 9.92
C PRO A 21 -13.93 8.33 10.81
N ASN A 22 -13.23 8.41 11.94
CA ASN A 22 -13.42 9.42 12.98
C ASN A 22 -12.14 10.19 13.30
N ARG A 23 -11.17 10.20 12.37
CA ARG A 23 -9.84 10.77 12.59
C ARG A 23 -9.33 11.46 11.34
N PHE A 24 -8.38 12.38 11.54
CA PHE A 24 -7.75 13.07 10.42
C PHE A 24 -6.56 12.28 9.86
N PHE A 25 -5.72 11.74 10.73
CA PHE A 25 -4.54 10.98 10.35
C PHE A 25 -4.81 9.48 10.33
N TYR A 26 -4.16 8.78 9.41
CA TYR A 26 -4.17 7.33 9.38
C TYR A 26 -3.41 6.76 10.57
N SER A 27 -3.84 5.58 11.00
CA SER A 27 -3.19 4.75 12.00
C SER A 27 -3.59 3.32 11.67
N GLU A 28 -2.63 2.44 11.43
CA GLU A 28 -2.86 1.06 11.00
C GLU A 28 -3.67 0.30 12.05
N GLN A 29 -3.32 0.45 13.33
CA GLN A 29 -3.99 -0.21 14.46
C GLN A 29 -5.48 0.10 14.55
N LEU A 30 -5.89 1.27 14.09
CA LEU A 30 -7.27 1.74 14.14
C LEU A 30 -7.95 1.64 12.77
N SER A 31 -7.27 1.18 11.73
CA SER A 31 -7.78 1.13 10.36
C SER A 31 -8.28 -0.27 10.00
N ARG A 32 -9.31 -0.32 9.16
CA ARG A 32 -9.80 -1.58 8.58
C ARG A 32 -8.98 -2.04 7.38
N ILE A 33 -8.10 -1.19 6.88
CA ILE A 33 -7.26 -1.45 5.72
C ILE A 33 -5.81 -1.31 6.17
N PRO A 34 -4.97 -2.34 6.02
CA PRO A 34 -3.60 -2.31 6.48
C PRO A 34 -2.72 -1.44 5.59
N ASN A 35 -1.57 -1.03 6.11
CA ASN A 35 -0.50 -0.41 5.35
C ASN A 35 0.40 -1.52 4.79
N VAL A 36 0.29 -1.80 3.48
CA VAL A 36 1.12 -2.80 2.79
C VAL A 36 2.56 -2.33 2.54
N PHE A 37 2.84 -1.05 2.83
CA PHE A 37 4.18 -0.48 2.80
C PHE A 37 4.83 -0.42 4.19
N GLN A 38 4.17 -0.86 5.26
CA GLN A 38 4.73 -0.77 6.60
C GLN A 38 5.90 -1.77 6.78
N ILE A 39 7.06 -1.28 7.22
CA ILE A 39 8.16 -2.14 7.69
C ILE A 39 7.71 -2.81 9.00
N ARG A 40 7.82 -4.15 9.07
CA ARG A 40 7.36 -4.93 10.23
C ARG A 40 8.50 -5.50 11.05
N SER A 41 9.55 -6.06 10.43
CA SER A 41 10.76 -6.42 11.16
C SER A 41 11.64 -5.18 11.43
N LYS A 42 12.10 -5.04 12.68
CA LYS A 42 13.02 -3.96 13.08
C LYS A 42 14.47 -4.20 12.66
N ALA A 43 14.84 -5.46 12.41
CA ALA A 43 16.21 -5.83 12.07
C ALA A 43 16.42 -5.80 10.55
N HIS A 44 15.59 -6.55 9.81
CA HIS A 44 15.72 -6.74 8.37
C HIS A 44 14.34 -6.75 7.72
N GLY A 45 13.67 -5.60 7.69
CA GLY A 45 12.37 -5.44 7.06
C GLY A 45 12.41 -4.56 5.81
N SER A 46 11.41 -4.73 4.96
CA SER A 46 11.28 -3.98 3.70
C SER A 46 9.88 -3.38 3.56
N HIS A 47 9.79 -2.21 2.92
CA HIS A 47 8.53 -1.61 2.48
C HIS A 47 7.78 -2.46 1.44
N PHE A 48 8.46 -3.45 0.83
CA PHE A 48 7.93 -4.17 -0.32
C PHE A 48 7.58 -5.63 -0.02
N THR A 49 7.86 -6.15 1.18
CA THR A 49 7.66 -7.56 1.52
C THR A 49 6.21 -8.01 1.32
N ALA A 50 5.23 -7.27 1.85
CA ALA A 50 3.82 -7.62 1.66
C ALA A 50 3.44 -7.67 0.17
N LEU A 51 3.87 -6.68 -0.62
CA LEU A 51 3.59 -6.62 -2.05
C LEU A 51 4.30 -7.74 -2.83
N ARG A 52 5.53 -8.11 -2.46
CA ARG A 52 6.26 -9.24 -3.05
C ARG A 52 5.55 -10.57 -2.80
N ILE A 53 5.06 -10.79 -1.57
CA ILE A 53 4.24 -11.97 -1.25
C ILE A 53 2.98 -12.00 -2.12
N LEU A 54 2.26 -10.87 -2.22
CA LEU A 54 1.05 -10.79 -3.04
C LEU A 54 1.34 -10.98 -4.53
N LEU A 55 2.43 -10.40 -5.06
CA LEU A 55 2.88 -10.59 -6.44
C LEU A 55 3.19 -12.05 -6.73
N GLU A 56 3.91 -12.72 -5.84
CA GLU A 56 4.23 -14.13 -6.01
C GLU A 56 2.96 -14.99 -6.00
N LEU A 57 2.02 -14.75 -5.09
CA LEU A 57 0.72 -15.45 -5.09
C LEU A 57 -0.14 -15.11 -6.32
N HIS A 58 0.04 -13.93 -6.91
CA HIS A 58 -0.65 -13.51 -8.12
C HIS A 58 -0.10 -14.21 -9.38
N LYS A 59 1.19 -14.59 -9.39
CA LYS A 59 1.77 -15.37 -10.50
C LYS A 59 1.08 -16.71 -10.65
N GLY A 60 0.45 -16.93 -11.80
CA GLY A 60 -0.31 -18.14 -12.09
C GLY A 60 -1.70 -18.19 -11.43
N HIS A 61 -2.19 -17.08 -10.90
CA HIS A 61 -3.52 -17.00 -10.31
C HIS A 61 -4.62 -17.06 -11.38
N ASP A 62 -5.36 -18.17 -11.43
CA ASP A 62 -6.63 -18.22 -12.13
C ASP A 62 -7.76 -17.75 -11.20
N ARG A 63 -8.45 -16.67 -11.58
CA ARG A 63 -9.60 -16.15 -10.83
C ARG A 63 -10.71 -17.19 -10.64
N LYS A 64 -10.82 -18.17 -11.54
CA LYS A 64 -11.82 -19.25 -11.47
C LYS A 64 -11.34 -20.46 -10.65
N ALA A 65 -10.03 -20.63 -10.50
CA ALA A 65 -9.42 -21.70 -9.72
C ALA A 65 -8.21 -21.18 -8.92
N PRO A 66 -8.44 -20.36 -7.87
CA PRO A 66 -7.37 -19.86 -7.01
C PRO A 66 -6.57 -21.02 -6.40
N THR A 67 -5.27 -21.09 -6.71
CA THR A 67 -4.40 -22.19 -6.27
C THR A 67 -3.70 -21.84 -4.97
N PHE A 68 -3.74 -22.77 -4.00
CA PHE A 68 -2.95 -22.68 -2.78
C PHE A 68 -1.48 -22.97 -3.08
N LYS A 69 -0.60 -22.08 -2.62
CA LYS A 69 0.86 -22.26 -2.70
C LYS A 69 1.40 -22.69 -1.32
N PRO A 70 2.30 -23.68 -1.24
CA PRO A 70 2.94 -24.07 0.01
C PRO A 70 3.73 -22.91 0.62
N VAL A 71 3.47 -22.59 1.89
CA VAL A 71 4.16 -21.51 2.62
C VAL A 71 5.64 -21.79 2.75
N ALA A 72 6.01 -23.05 3.02
CA ALA A 72 7.40 -23.44 3.17
C ALA A 72 8.23 -23.14 1.90
N GLN A 73 7.65 -23.37 0.73
CA GLN A 73 8.30 -23.05 -0.54
C GLN A 73 8.42 -21.54 -0.74
N LEU A 74 7.32 -20.79 -0.57
CA LEU A 74 7.32 -19.33 -0.71
C LEU A 74 8.34 -18.66 0.22
N LYS A 75 8.39 -19.11 1.48
CA LYS A 75 9.32 -18.61 2.48
C LYS A 75 10.75 -18.97 2.13
N ALA A 76 11.02 -20.19 1.66
CA ALA A 76 12.36 -20.60 1.25
C ALA A 76 12.90 -19.72 0.11
N GLU A 77 12.11 -19.54 -0.96
CA GLU A 77 12.47 -18.69 -2.10
C GLU A 77 12.70 -17.23 -1.67
N PHE A 78 11.84 -16.72 -0.78
CA PHE A 78 11.97 -15.35 -0.25
C PHE A 78 13.22 -15.18 0.62
N VAL A 79 13.51 -16.14 1.50
CA VAL A 79 14.69 -16.10 2.39
C VAL A 79 15.98 -16.30 1.61
N GLU A 80 15.98 -17.14 0.58
CA GLU A 80 17.14 -17.32 -0.32
C GLU A 80 17.49 -16.00 -1.03
N THR A 81 16.48 -15.24 -1.45
CA THR A 81 16.69 -13.97 -2.17
C THR A 81 17.03 -12.81 -1.21
N PHE A 82 16.30 -12.68 -0.10
CA PHE A 82 16.33 -11.47 0.73
C PHE A 82 16.93 -11.68 2.13
N GLY A 83 17.03 -12.91 2.62
CA GLY A 83 17.44 -13.20 4.00
C GLY A 83 16.44 -12.74 5.07
N MET A 84 15.21 -12.40 4.69
CA MET A 84 14.22 -11.70 5.54
C MET A 84 13.13 -12.65 6.09
N ALA A 85 13.53 -13.70 6.81
CA ALA A 85 12.59 -14.73 7.29
C ALA A 85 11.54 -14.19 8.28
N GLU A 86 11.97 -13.35 9.23
CA GLU A 86 11.06 -12.75 10.23
C GLU A 86 10.08 -11.77 9.56
N ASP A 87 10.57 -10.94 8.62
CA ASP A 87 9.71 -9.97 7.94
C ASP A 87 8.67 -10.66 7.06
N PHE A 88 9.01 -11.81 6.45
CA PHE A 88 8.03 -12.65 5.77
C PHE A 88 6.91 -13.10 6.71
N ASP A 89 7.25 -13.65 7.88
CA ASP A 89 6.27 -14.16 8.84
C ASP A 89 5.34 -13.05 9.36
N LEU A 90 5.91 -11.90 9.71
CA LEU A 90 5.14 -10.74 10.21
C LEU A 90 4.21 -10.16 9.13
N ASN A 91 4.66 -10.15 7.87
CA ASN A 91 3.79 -9.73 6.77
C ASN A 91 2.74 -10.77 6.44
N ALA A 92 3.06 -12.07 6.45
CA ALA A 92 2.08 -13.14 6.23
C ALA A 92 0.98 -13.11 7.30
N ASP A 93 1.34 -12.88 8.57
CA ASP A 93 0.38 -12.69 9.67
C ASP A 93 -0.58 -11.54 9.40
N MET A 94 -0.04 -10.36 9.05
CA MET A 94 -0.86 -9.20 8.70
C MET A 94 -1.76 -9.49 7.49
N LEU A 95 -1.23 -10.11 6.43
CA LEU A 95 -2.00 -10.40 5.23
C LEU A 95 -3.15 -11.37 5.51
N LEU A 96 -2.96 -12.37 6.38
CA LEU A 96 -4.02 -13.29 6.82
C LEU A 96 -5.07 -12.56 7.66
N LYS A 97 -4.62 -11.80 8.67
CA LYS A 97 -5.49 -11.10 9.62
C LYS A 97 -6.44 -10.12 8.95
N TYR A 98 -5.98 -9.45 7.88
CA TYR A 98 -6.80 -8.52 7.10
C TYR A 98 -7.49 -9.18 5.90
N GLY A 99 -7.31 -10.50 5.70
CA GLY A 99 -7.97 -11.26 4.64
C GLY A 99 -7.47 -10.95 3.22
N LEU A 100 -6.24 -10.46 3.08
CA LEU A 100 -5.59 -10.25 1.77
C LEU A 100 -5.12 -11.60 1.20
N ILE A 101 -4.76 -12.53 2.07
CA ILE A 101 -4.50 -13.93 1.75
C ILE A 101 -5.37 -14.80 2.65
N GLU A 102 -5.59 -16.05 2.25
CA GLU A 102 -6.29 -17.04 3.08
C GLU A 102 -5.44 -18.32 3.20
N ALA A 103 -5.47 -18.92 4.38
CA ALA A 103 -4.87 -20.22 4.65
C ALA A 103 -5.82 -21.37 4.28
N ASN A 104 -5.26 -22.50 3.84
CA ASN A 104 -6.03 -23.71 3.51
C ASN A 104 -6.85 -24.25 4.70
N ASN A 105 -6.34 -24.08 5.91
CA ASN A 105 -6.96 -24.46 7.17
C ASN A 105 -7.84 -23.35 7.80
N ARG A 106 -8.02 -22.22 7.10
CA ARG A 106 -8.81 -21.05 7.50
C ARG A 106 -8.33 -20.30 8.75
N LEU A 107 -7.09 -20.51 9.18
CA LEU A 107 -6.48 -19.65 10.18
C LEU A 107 -6.31 -18.23 9.61
N ASP A 108 -6.58 -17.23 10.44
CA ASP A 108 -6.45 -15.80 10.17
C ASP A 108 -5.20 -15.19 10.82
N ILE A 109 -4.36 -16.04 11.41
CA ILE A 109 -3.09 -15.72 12.06
C ILE A 109 -2.02 -16.63 11.46
N PHE A 110 -0.81 -16.11 11.26
CA PHE A 110 0.29 -16.91 10.76
C PHE A 110 0.98 -17.67 11.88
N ASP A 111 1.02 -19.00 11.76
CA ASP A 111 1.82 -19.86 12.63
C ASP A 111 2.23 -21.15 11.89
N ALA A 112 2.93 -22.04 12.60
CA ALA A 112 3.46 -23.29 12.06
C ALA A 112 2.42 -24.26 11.47
N ARG A 113 1.12 -24.06 11.73
CA ARG A 113 0.03 -24.89 11.20
C ARG A 113 -0.43 -24.45 9.81
N VAL A 114 -0.02 -23.26 9.37
CA VAL A 114 -0.39 -22.70 8.06
C VAL A 114 0.49 -23.32 6.98
N ASP A 115 -0.01 -24.39 6.35
CA ASP A 115 0.76 -25.14 5.35
C ASP A 115 0.80 -24.44 3.99
N SER A 116 -0.32 -23.85 3.58
CA SER A 116 -0.47 -23.25 2.26
C SER A 116 -1.45 -22.09 2.27
N ILE A 117 -1.15 -21.09 1.44
CA ILE A 117 -1.89 -19.83 1.36
C ILE A 117 -2.25 -19.51 -0.09
N LYS A 118 -3.33 -18.74 -0.29
CA LYS A 118 -3.67 -18.19 -1.60
C LYS A 118 -4.10 -16.74 -1.52
N LEU A 119 -3.98 -16.06 -2.65
CA LEU A 119 -4.47 -14.70 -2.85
C LEU A 119 -6.00 -14.67 -2.80
N THR A 120 -6.58 -13.72 -2.06
CA THR A 120 -8.03 -13.46 -2.09
C THR A 120 -8.36 -12.38 -3.14
N PRO A 121 -9.64 -12.24 -3.56
CA PRO A 121 -10.04 -11.11 -4.40
C PRO A 121 -9.74 -9.75 -3.76
N TYR A 122 -9.78 -9.66 -2.43
CA TYR A 122 -9.40 -8.44 -1.73
C TYR A 122 -7.89 -8.20 -1.82
N GLY A 123 -7.05 -9.23 -1.62
CA GLY A 123 -5.61 -9.11 -1.84
C GLY A 123 -5.25 -8.72 -3.27
N GLU A 124 -5.94 -9.28 -4.27
CA GLU A 124 -5.75 -8.91 -5.68
C GLU A 124 -6.09 -7.44 -5.92
N PHE A 125 -7.22 -6.95 -5.39
CA PHE A 125 -7.58 -5.53 -5.44
C PHE A 125 -6.55 -4.64 -4.72
N VAL A 126 -6.03 -5.09 -3.57
CA VAL A 126 -5.01 -4.33 -2.85
C VAL A 126 -3.73 -4.20 -3.68
N LEU A 127 -3.28 -5.31 -4.28
CA LEU A 127 -2.09 -5.35 -5.12
C LEU A 127 -2.24 -4.50 -6.38
N ASN A 128 -3.35 -4.62 -7.09
CA ASN A 128 -3.48 -4.07 -8.44
C ASN A 128 -4.08 -2.67 -8.51
N ASP A 129 -4.83 -2.26 -7.49
CA ASP A 129 -5.57 -1.00 -7.49
C ASP A 129 -5.26 -0.16 -6.25
N LEU A 130 -5.47 -0.71 -5.05
CA LEU A 130 -5.45 0.10 -3.83
C LEU A 130 -4.06 0.64 -3.50
N SER A 131 -3.04 -0.21 -3.56
CA SER A 131 -1.65 0.16 -3.27
C SER A 131 -1.12 1.26 -4.19
N LEU A 132 -1.74 1.46 -5.36
CA LEU A 132 -1.40 2.46 -6.36
C LEU A 132 -2.25 3.73 -6.25
N ALA A 133 -3.36 3.67 -5.52
CA ALA A 133 -4.32 4.76 -5.44
C ALA A 133 -3.74 5.94 -4.65
N PHE A 134 -3.85 7.16 -5.20
CA PHE A 134 -3.38 8.38 -4.56
C PHE A 134 -3.87 8.51 -3.12
N THR A 135 -5.17 8.24 -2.88
CA THR A 135 -5.76 8.42 -1.55
C THR A 135 -5.25 7.38 -0.55
N TYR A 136 -4.91 6.18 -1.00
CA TYR A 136 -4.29 5.18 -0.13
C TYR A 136 -2.90 5.64 0.30
N LEU A 137 -2.05 5.96 -0.68
CA LEU A 137 -0.67 6.40 -0.47
C LEU A 137 -0.58 7.67 0.39
N GLU A 138 -1.46 8.64 0.13
CA GLU A 138 -1.57 9.88 0.91
C GLU A 138 -1.90 9.66 2.38
N LEU A 139 -2.66 8.61 2.68
CA LEU A 139 -3.05 8.28 4.04
C LEU A 139 -1.96 7.46 4.72
N VAL A 140 -1.48 6.39 4.10
CA VAL A 140 -0.54 5.47 4.77
C VAL A 140 0.85 6.06 4.99
N CYS A 141 1.25 7.07 4.20
CA CYS A 141 2.58 7.67 4.35
C CYS A 141 2.84 8.31 5.72
N VAL A 142 1.80 8.68 6.47
CA VAL A 142 1.94 9.28 7.81
C VAL A 142 2.14 8.26 8.94
N ASP A 143 1.83 6.99 8.67
CA ASP A 143 2.06 5.87 9.60
C ASP A 143 2.87 4.81 8.84
N CYS A 144 4.07 5.23 8.45
CA CYS A 144 5.05 4.40 7.76
C CYS A 144 6.44 4.68 8.35
N ALA A 145 7.26 3.65 8.51
CA ALA A 145 8.63 3.81 8.99
C ALA A 145 9.53 4.41 7.89
N ILE A 146 9.81 5.71 7.96
CA ILE A 146 10.66 6.40 6.97
C ILE A 146 12.04 6.62 7.55
N SER A 147 13.06 6.01 6.95
CA SER A 147 14.45 6.04 7.41
C SER A 147 15.17 7.35 7.06
N ASP A 148 14.80 7.98 5.96
CA ASP A 148 15.31 9.28 5.54
C ASP A 148 14.71 10.41 6.41
N TYR A 149 15.55 11.04 7.21
CA TYR A 149 15.14 12.12 8.13
C TYR A 149 14.53 13.33 7.41
N GLU A 150 15.07 13.71 6.25
CA GLU A 150 14.57 14.86 5.49
C GLU A 150 13.18 14.57 4.91
N LYS A 151 13.00 13.39 4.31
CA LYS A 151 11.70 12.94 3.78
C LYS A 151 10.67 12.76 4.89
N SER A 152 11.06 12.15 6.00
CA SER A 152 10.21 11.95 7.18
C SER A 152 9.71 13.30 7.73
N ASN A 153 10.63 14.26 7.96
CA ASN A 153 10.28 15.59 8.44
C ASN A 153 9.41 16.36 7.44
N SER A 154 9.71 16.25 6.14
CA SER A 154 8.92 16.86 5.07
C SER A 154 7.48 16.35 5.06
N ILE A 155 7.26 15.03 5.14
CA ILE A 155 5.93 14.42 5.19
C ILE A 155 5.16 14.84 6.44
N ALA A 156 5.84 14.91 7.60
CA ALA A 156 5.23 15.40 8.84
C ALA A 156 4.79 16.86 8.72
N GLN A 157 5.66 17.74 8.21
CA GLN A 157 5.35 19.16 8.02
C GLN A 157 4.19 19.37 7.04
N LEU A 158 4.21 18.67 5.89
CA LEU A 158 3.13 18.71 4.90
C LEU A 158 1.80 18.22 5.50
N SER A 159 1.82 17.27 6.43
CA SER A 159 0.63 16.76 7.13
C SER A 159 0.06 17.79 8.12
N ILE A 160 0.92 18.50 8.84
CA ILE A 160 0.52 19.61 9.73
C ILE A 160 -0.10 20.75 8.92
N ASP A 161 0.54 21.13 7.82
CA ASP A 161 0.03 22.19 6.95
C ASP A 161 -1.28 21.78 6.26
N GLU A 162 -1.42 20.51 5.87
CA GLU A 162 -2.69 19.97 5.35
C GLU A 162 -3.81 20.13 6.37
N TYR A 163 -3.56 19.77 7.63
CA TYR A 163 -4.54 19.92 8.71
C TYR A 163 -4.93 21.38 8.91
N ARG A 164 -3.95 22.31 8.87
CA ARG A 164 -4.22 23.75 8.93
C ARG A 164 -5.13 24.20 7.78
N MET A 165 -4.82 23.81 6.54
CA MET A 165 -5.65 24.14 5.38
C MET A 165 -7.06 23.52 5.46
N HIS A 166 -7.20 22.36 6.11
CA HIS A 166 -8.50 21.76 6.38
C HIS A 166 -9.34 22.61 7.35
N VAL A 167 -8.75 23.04 8.47
CA VAL A 167 -9.41 23.92 9.46
C VAL A 167 -9.79 25.26 8.83
N GLU A 168 -8.88 25.85 8.05
CA GLU A 168 -9.09 27.11 7.33
C GLU A 168 -10.02 26.99 6.10
N ARG A 169 -10.50 25.78 5.78
CA ARG A 169 -11.37 25.47 4.63
C ARG A 169 -10.76 25.86 3.27
N LYS A 170 -9.43 25.93 3.17
CA LYS A 170 -8.68 26.22 1.93
C LYS A 170 -8.52 24.96 1.07
N ARG A 171 -9.59 24.59 0.37
CA ARG A 171 -9.70 23.31 -0.36
C ARG A 171 -8.57 23.11 -1.39
N LEU A 172 -8.30 24.11 -2.22
CA LEU A 172 -7.28 24.00 -3.28
C LEU A 172 -5.88 23.80 -2.70
N ALA A 173 -5.47 24.67 -1.78
CA ALA A 173 -4.18 24.57 -1.08
C ALA A 173 -4.02 23.22 -0.36
N ARG A 174 -5.10 22.72 0.26
CA ARG A 174 -5.09 21.39 0.89
C ARG A 174 -4.82 20.28 -0.14
N VAL A 175 -5.44 20.32 -1.32
CA VAL A 175 -5.21 19.30 -2.36
C VAL A 175 -3.77 19.34 -2.84
N GLU A 176 -3.20 20.53 -3.04
CA GLU A 176 -1.80 20.68 -3.44
C GLU A 176 -0.84 20.08 -2.41
N LEU A 177 -1.07 20.32 -1.11
CA LEU A 177 -0.27 19.73 -0.04
C LEU A 177 -0.36 18.20 -0.03
N ARG A 178 -1.56 17.65 -0.22
CA ARG A 178 -1.76 16.19 -0.32
C ARG A 178 -1.01 15.59 -1.50
N VAL A 179 -1.02 16.26 -2.67
CA VAL A 179 -0.24 15.84 -3.85
C VAL A 179 1.26 15.85 -3.56
N ARG A 180 1.78 16.93 -2.96
CA ARG A 180 3.21 17.04 -2.61
C ARG A 180 3.64 15.98 -1.59
N LYS A 181 2.78 15.71 -0.60
CA LYS A 181 3.02 14.70 0.44
C LYS A 181 3.13 13.30 -0.17
N THR A 182 2.18 12.93 -1.03
CA THR A 182 2.23 11.65 -1.74
C THR A 182 3.45 11.56 -2.65
N ASP A 183 3.78 12.62 -3.39
CA ASP A 183 4.97 12.64 -4.26
C ASP A 183 6.27 12.40 -3.46
N ALA A 184 6.41 13.07 -2.31
CA ALA A 184 7.57 12.89 -1.43
C ALA A 184 7.69 11.44 -0.91
N PHE A 185 6.56 10.81 -0.57
CA PHE A 185 6.55 9.41 -0.15
C PHE A 185 6.93 8.47 -1.28
N ILE A 186 6.44 8.69 -2.50
CA ILE A 186 6.79 7.86 -3.67
C ILE A 186 8.27 8.00 -3.99
N GLN A 187 8.82 9.21 -3.95
CA GLN A 187 10.26 9.43 -4.17
C GLN A 187 11.11 8.68 -3.15
N TYR A 188 10.68 8.67 -1.88
CA TYR A 188 11.34 7.87 -0.86
C TYR A 188 11.26 6.37 -1.20
N LEU A 189 10.07 5.84 -1.51
CA LEU A 189 9.94 4.43 -1.90
C LEU A 189 10.80 4.07 -3.13
N GLU A 190 10.90 4.95 -4.14
CA GLU A 190 11.77 4.75 -5.31
C GLU A 190 13.24 4.61 -4.90
N GLN A 191 13.70 5.41 -3.94
CA GLN A 191 15.07 5.32 -3.39
C GLN A 191 15.28 4.03 -2.59
N GLU A 192 14.30 3.65 -1.77
CA GLU A 192 14.33 2.40 -1.02
C GLU A 192 14.38 1.19 -1.95
N GLU A 193 13.56 1.16 -3.01
CA GLU A 193 13.53 0.06 -3.97
C GLU A 193 14.83 -0.02 -4.78
N ALA A 194 15.37 1.13 -5.23
CA ALA A 194 16.64 1.17 -5.95
C ALA A 194 17.78 0.58 -5.10
N ARG A 195 17.87 0.94 -3.82
CA ARG A 195 18.85 0.38 -2.89
C ARG A 195 18.65 -1.12 -2.68
N GLU A 196 17.41 -1.59 -2.56
CA GLU A 196 17.15 -3.03 -2.42
C GLU A 196 17.50 -3.81 -3.69
N ILE A 197 17.25 -3.27 -4.87
CA ILE A 197 17.63 -3.89 -6.15
C ILE A 197 19.15 -4.09 -6.23
N GLU A 198 19.92 -3.08 -5.82
CA GLU A 198 21.39 -3.18 -5.74
C GLU A 198 21.82 -4.22 -4.70
N LEU A 199 21.23 -4.19 -3.51
CA LEU A 199 21.58 -5.07 -2.39
C LEU A 199 21.29 -6.55 -2.68
N PHE A 200 20.13 -6.85 -3.27
CA PHE A 200 19.67 -8.22 -3.53
C PHE A 200 19.92 -8.68 -4.97
N ASN A 201 20.53 -7.83 -5.79
CA ASN A 201 20.82 -8.08 -7.20
C ASN A 201 19.58 -8.51 -8.01
N THR A 202 18.43 -7.86 -7.78
CA THR A 202 17.16 -8.18 -8.44
C THR A 202 16.87 -7.30 -9.66
N HIS A 203 17.90 -6.92 -10.42
CA HIS A 203 17.81 -5.99 -11.55
C HIS A 203 16.85 -6.44 -12.66
N ASP A 204 16.67 -7.75 -12.81
CA ASP A 204 15.81 -8.36 -13.85
C ASP A 204 14.32 -8.37 -13.46
N GLN A 205 13.97 -7.94 -12.24
CA GLN A 205 12.59 -7.94 -11.76
C GLN A 205 11.90 -6.59 -12.06
N ALA A 206 10.60 -6.66 -12.36
CA ALA A 206 9.80 -5.45 -12.53
C ALA A 206 9.70 -4.68 -11.21
N THR A 207 9.94 -3.37 -11.26
CA THR A 207 9.92 -2.51 -10.07
C THR A 207 8.49 -2.13 -9.69
N ILE A 208 8.18 -2.25 -8.40
CA ILE A 208 6.87 -1.90 -7.82
C ILE A 208 6.65 -0.39 -7.95
N THR A 209 7.69 0.41 -7.69
CA THR A 209 7.58 1.87 -7.66
C THR A 209 7.41 2.49 -9.04
N SER A 210 7.90 1.88 -10.13
CA SER A 210 7.67 2.41 -11.49
C SER A 210 6.19 2.43 -11.88
N ARG A 211 5.46 1.36 -11.54
CA ARG A 211 4.01 1.29 -11.74
C ARG A 211 3.30 2.34 -10.88
N LEU A 212 3.71 2.45 -9.62
CA LEU A 212 3.19 3.42 -8.66
C LEU A 212 3.35 4.86 -9.19
N ARG A 213 4.56 5.24 -9.62
CA ARG A 213 4.88 6.54 -10.21
C ARG A 213 4.03 6.87 -11.43
N THR A 214 3.88 5.90 -12.33
CA THR A 214 3.08 6.04 -13.55
C THR A 214 1.61 6.34 -13.24
N VAL A 215 1.01 5.56 -12.33
CA VAL A 215 -0.38 5.77 -11.90
C VAL A 215 -0.53 7.12 -11.18
N PHE A 216 0.39 7.44 -10.27
CA PHE A 216 0.36 8.70 -9.53
C PHE A 216 0.43 9.93 -10.45
N ASN A 217 1.32 9.95 -11.45
CA ASN A 217 1.43 11.08 -12.37
C ASN A 217 0.11 11.31 -13.13
N THR A 218 -0.55 10.23 -13.56
CA THR A 218 -1.87 10.30 -14.21
C THR A 218 -2.95 10.82 -13.25
N GLU A 219 -2.97 10.32 -12.01
CA GLU A 219 -3.95 10.76 -11.01
C GLU A 219 -3.74 12.20 -10.57
N ARG A 220 -2.48 12.63 -10.43
CA ARG A 220 -2.08 13.98 -10.00
C ARG A 220 -2.70 15.05 -10.89
N GLU A 221 -2.54 14.93 -12.21
CA GLU A 221 -3.11 15.88 -13.16
C GLU A 221 -4.64 15.95 -13.05
N ARG A 222 -5.28 14.78 -12.98
CA ARG A 222 -6.74 14.67 -12.82
C ARG A 222 -7.23 15.34 -11.54
N ILE A 223 -6.53 15.12 -10.42
CA ILE A 223 -6.89 15.65 -9.10
C ILE A 223 -6.74 17.17 -9.07
N LEU A 224 -5.63 17.71 -9.57
CA LEU A 224 -5.38 19.14 -9.57
C LEU A 224 -6.38 19.87 -10.48
N ASN A 225 -6.63 19.35 -11.69
CA ASN A 225 -7.63 19.90 -12.60
C ASN A 225 -9.05 19.86 -12.01
N SER A 226 -9.38 18.78 -11.29
CA SER A 226 -10.67 18.67 -10.60
C SER A 226 -10.78 19.64 -9.42
N ALA A 227 -9.69 19.86 -8.68
CA ALA A 227 -9.67 20.78 -7.55
C ALA A 227 -9.85 22.23 -8.01
N GLN A 228 -9.17 22.65 -9.08
CA GLN A 228 -9.31 24.00 -9.66
C GLN A 228 -10.73 24.28 -10.19
N LYS A 229 -11.41 23.27 -10.74
CA LYS A 229 -12.79 23.43 -11.22
C LYS A 229 -13.83 23.55 -10.09
N ASN A 230 -13.49 23.09 -8.89
CA ASN A 230 -14.40 23.00 -7.74
C ASN A 230 -13.92 23.81 -6.52
N SER A 231 -12.97 24.72 -6.73
CA SER A 231 -12.40 25.62 -5.72
C SER A 231 -13.18 26.92 -5.61
#